data_AF-A0AA41AT20-F1
#
_entry.id   AF-A0AA41AT20-F1
#
_cell.length_a   1.000
_cell.length_b   1.000
_cell.length_c   1.000
_cell.angle_alpha   90.00
_cell.angle_beta   90.00
_cell.angle_gamma   90.00
#
_symmetry.space_group_name_H-M   'P 1'
#
loop_
_entity.id
_entity.type
_entity.pdbx_description
1 polymer ?
#
loop_
_entity_poly.entity_id
_entity_poly.type
_entity_poly.pdbx_seq_one_letter_code
_entity_poly.pdbx_strand_id
1 'polypeptide(L)'
;MGKKKIQDEQEVIRWFEEGKTYQWMIDKYKEKYGIDTVASMWGNFRRRRGLDRRIVRDDDLIPWFVNEEHRWAYPLAMLRAEARRRAGKELTDLDKSRLGNWLEMLKEENAVVHYDPETEEGFHYVPRQPGDDDLIHRPARKTTPRPNADKE
;
A
#
# COMPACT_ATOMS: atom_id res chain seq x y z
N MET A 1 -12.52 31.20 -15.02
CA MET A 1 -11.47 30.16 -14.93
C MET A 1 -10.72 30.35 -13.62
N GLY A 2 -10.82 29.41 -12.67
CA GLY A 2 -10.08 29.52 -11.40
C GLY A 2 -8.57 29.45 -11.65
N LYS A 3 -7.79 30.35 -11.02
CA LYS A 3 -6.32 30.32 -11.08
C LYS A 3 -5.82 28.92 -10.77
N LYS A 4 -5.05 28.31 -11.68
CA LYS A 4 -4.38 27.03 -11.41
C LYS A 4 -3.40 27.27 -10.26
N LYS A 5 -3.63 26.63 -9.12
CA LYS A 5 -2.72 26.74 -7.96
C LYS A 5 -1.36 26.11 -8.25
N ILE A 6 -1.29 25.10 -9.12
CA ILE A 6 -0.03 24.48 -9.58
C ILE A 6 0.56 25.35 -10.68
N GLN A 7 1.73 25.94 -10.39
CA GLN A 7 2.48 26.80 -11.30
C GLN A 7 3.30 25.98 -12.31
N ASP A 8 3.97 24.92 -11.82
CA ASP A 8 4.80 24.03 -12.63
C ASP A 8 4.41 22.58 -12.35
N GLU A 9 3.85 21.90 -13.35
CA GLU A 9 3.43 20.51 -13.22
C GLU A 9 4.60 19.52 -13.34
N GLN A 10 5.61 19.83 -14.16
CA GLN A 10 6.78 18.96 -14.36
C GLN A 10 7.64 18.92 -13.10
N GLU A 11 7.80 20.07 -12.44
CA GLU A 11 8.44 20.14 -11.13
C GLU A 11 7.72 19.25 -10.10
N VAL A 12 6.39 19.34 -10.06
CA VAL A 12 5.58 18.57 -9.12
C VAL A 12 5.66 17.07 -9.43
N ILE A 13 5.66 16.66 -10.70
CA ILE A 13 5.90 15.27 -11.13
C ILE A 13 7.25 14.79 -10.61
N ARG A 14 8.32 15.55 -10.85
CA ARG A 14 9.67 15.21 -10.37
C ARG A 14 9.71 15.04 -8.85
N TRP A 15 9.02 15.87 -8.07
CA TRP A 15 8.97 15.68 -6.61
C TRP A 15 8.27 14.40 -6.18
N PHE A 16 7.28 13.92 -6.92
CA PHE A 16 6.69 12.61 -6.67
C PHE A 16 7.66 11.47 -6.97
N GLU A 17 8.43 11.58 -8.05
CA GLU A 17 9.47 10.62 -8.44
C GLU A 17 10.62 10.59 -7.42
N GLU A 18 11.03 11.76 -6.90
CA GLU A 18 12.00 11.92 -5.82
C GLU A 18 11.46 11.51 -4.43
N GLY A 19 10.20 11.06 -4.33
CA GLY A 19 9.61 10.57 -3.09
C GLY A 19 9.35 11.64 -2.02
N LYS A 20 9.28 12.92 -2.39
CA LYS A 20 9.04 14.01 -1.43
C LYS A 20 7.70 13.84 -0.71
N THR A 21 7.67 14.21 0.57
CA THR A 21 6.44 14.15 1.37
C THR A 21 5.51 15.32 1.01
N TYR A 22 4.21 15.16 1.25
CA TYR A 22 3.26 16.25 0.99
C TYR A 22 3.54 17.45 1.89
N GLN A 23 4.01 17.24 3.12
CA GLN A 23 4.42 18.33 4.00
C GLN A 23 5.59 19.11 3.38
N TRP A 24 6.63 18.40 2.91
CA TRP A 24 7.74 19.04 2.23
C TRP A 24 7.29 19.81 0.98
N MET A 25 6.37 19.25 0.19
CA MET A 25 5.82 19.94 -0.99
C MET A 25 5.04 21.20 -0.60
N ILE A 26 4.26 21.15 0.48
CA ILE A 26 3.51 22.31 1.01
C ILE A 26 4.49 23.42 1.39
N ASP A 27 5.49 23.06 2.19
CA ASP A 27 6.49 24.01 2.70
C ASP A 27 7.29 24.61 1.53
N LYS A 28 7.71 23.78 0.57
CA LYS A 28 8.45 24.23 -0.62
C LYS A 28 7.61 25.12 -1.54
N TYR A 29 6.32 24.84 -1.70
CA TYR A 29 5.44 25.69 -2.51
C TYR A 29 5.21 27.06 -1.86
N LYS A 30 5.08 27.07 -0.54
CA LYS A 30 4.97 28.32 0.23
C LYS A 30 6.25 29.13 0.13
N GLU A 31 7.41 28.49 0.29
CA GLU A 31 8.73 29.12 0.18
C GLU A 31 8.98 29.68 -1.23
N LYS A 32 8.77 28.86 -2.27
CA LYS A 32 9.15 29.19 -3.65
C LYS A 32 8.15 30.09 -4.37
N TYR A 33 6.86 29.89 -4.13
CA TYR A 33 5.79 30.56 -4.88
C TYR A 33 4.90 31.46 -4.00
N GLY A 34 5.07 31.44 -2.66
CA GLY A 34 4.18 32.15 -1.75
C GLY A 34 2.76 31.60 -1.73
N ILE A 35 2.57 30.34 -2.17
CA ILE A 35 1.23 29.73 -2.33
C ILE A 35 1.02 28.68 -1.24
N ASP A 36 0.06 28.91 -0.36
CA ASP A 36 -0.41 27.88 0.57
C ASP A 36 -1.18 26.78 -0.18
N THR A 37 -0.70 25.56 0.00
CA THR A 37 -1.29 24.33 -0.56
C THR A 37 -1.63 23.37 0.57
N VAL A 38 -2.43 22.34 0.26
CA VAL A 38 -2.87 21.33 1.22
C VAL A 38 -2.60 19.93 0.69
N ALA A 39 -2.43 18.95 1.58
CA ALA A 39 -2.10 17.57 1.21
C ALA A 39 -3.09 16.95 0.21
N SER A 40 -4.39 17.27 0.34
CA SER A 40 -5.44 16.78 -0.57
C SER A 40 -5.27 17.28 -2.01
N MET A 41 -4.68 18.46 -2.22
CA MET A 41 -4.39 19.00 -3.54
C MET A 41 -3.32 18.17 -4.25
N TRP A 42 -2.25 17.80 -3.55
CA TRP A 42 -1.18 16.95 -4.08
C TRP A 42 -1.66 15.53 -4.36
N GLY A 43 -2.46 14.95 -3.44
CA GLY A 43 -3.09 13.65 -3.66
C GLY A 43 -3.99 13.63 -4.89
N ASN A 44 -4.82 14.67 -5.09
CA ASN A 44 -5.67 14.80 -6.27
C ASN A 44 -4.88 14.97 -7.56
N PHE A 45 -3.81 15.77 -7.55
CA PHE A 45 -2.93 15.94 -8.71
C PHE A 45 -2.30 14.61 -9.11
N ARG A 46 -1.71 13.89 -8.14
CA ARG A 46 -1.11 12.58 -8.34
C ARG A 46 -2.08 11.61 -9.00
N ARG A 47 -3.32 11.54 -8.49
CA ARG A 47 -4.39 10.69 -9.04
C ARG A 47 -4.75 11.06 -10.48
N ARG A 48 -4.97 12.34 -10.78
CA ARG A 48 -5.37 12.80 -12.13
C ARG A 48 -4.29 12.59 -13.19
N ARG A 49 -3.03 12.54 -12.78
CA ARG A 49 -1.88 12.37 -13.68
C ARG A 49 -1.43 10.92 -13.80
N GLY A 50 -2.15 9.97 -13.19
CA GLY A 50 -1.77 8.55 -13.22
C GLY A 50 -0.40 8.28 -12.59
N LEU A 51 0.08 9.17 -11.72
CA LEU A 51 1.37 9.00 -11.06
C LEU A 51 1.25 7.91 -10.01
N ASP A 52 2.24 7.01 -9.99
CA ASP A 52 2.32 5.87 -9.09
C ASP A 52 1.94 6.24 -7.66
N ARG A 53 1.08 5.49 -6.98
CA ARG A 53 0.69 5.78 -5.59
C ARG A 53 1.87 5.57 -4.65
N ARG A 54 1.90 6.32 -3.54
CA ARG A 54 2.91 6.12 -2.48
C ARG A 54 2.71 4.79 -1.75
N ILE A 55 1.45 4.38 -1.66
CA ILE A 55 1.05 3.15 -1.00
C ILE A 55 0.72 2.15 -2.10
N VAL A 56 1.52 1.09 -2.19
CA VAL A 56 1.19 -0.07 -3.01
C VAL A 56 0.00 -0.76 -2.38
N ARG A 57 -1.01 -1.03 -3.19
CA ARG A 57 -2.21 -1.69 -2.77
C ARG A 57 -2.47 -2.89 -3.67
N ASP A 58 -2.58 -4.05 -3.05
CA ASP A 58 -2.87 -5.30 -3.71
C ASP A 58 -4.10 -5.93 -3.04
N ASP A 59 -5.26 -5.74 -3.67
CA ASP A 59 -6.53 -6.27 -3.16
C ASP A 59 -6.72 -7.76 -3.47
N ASP A 60 -5.82 -8.37 -4.25
CA ASP A 60 -5.79 -9.82 -4.44
C ASP A 60 -5.00 -10.48 -3.31
N LEU A 61 -3.96 -9.81 -2.80
CA LEU A 61 -3.13 -10.27 -1.67
C LEU A 61 -3.66 -9.83 -0.29
N ILE A 62 -4.39 -8.72 -0.20
CA ILE A 62 -5.01 -8.23 1.05
C ILE A 62 -6.49 -7.90 0.77
N PRO A 63 -7.35 -8.93 0.63
CA PRO A 63 -8.77 -8.75 0.27
C PRO A 63 -9.68 -8.34 1.43
N TRP A 64 -9.13 -8.12 2.63
CA TRP A 64 -9.91 -7.84 3.83
C TRP A 64 -9.96 -6.35 4.19
N PHE A 65 -11.09 -5.91 4.78
CA PHE A 65 -11.09 -4.72 5.63
C PHE A 65 -10.50 -5.08 6.99
N VAL A 66 -9.25 -4.69 7.19
CA VAL A 66 -8.54 -4.97 8.44
C VAL A 66 -8.95 -3.98 9.52
N ASN A 67 -9.38 -4.49 10.67
CA ASN A 67 -9.74 -3.70 11.85
C ASN A 67 -8.57 -2.85 12.31
N GLU A 68 -8.88 -1.77 13.00
CA GLU A 68 -7.89 -0.79 13.44
C GLU A 68 -6.80 -1.38 14.33
N GLU A 69 -7.19 -2.31 15.21
CA GLU A 69 -6.35 -3.02 16.17
C GLU A 69 -5.36 -3.98 15.49
N HIS A 70 -5.72 -4.58 14.36
CA HIS A 70 -4.90 -5.54 13.61
C HIS A 70 -3.98 -4.88 12.57
N ARG A 71 -4.00 -3.54 12.43
CA ARG A 71 -3.25 -2.83 11.36
C ARG A 71 -1.73 -2.96 11.45
N TRP A 72 -1.23 -3.34 12.62
CA TRP A 72 0.19 -3.52 12.93
C TRP A 72 0.60 -4.99 13.01
N ALA A 73 -0.32 -5.92 12.75
CA ALA A 73 -0.05 -7.35 12.78
C ALA A 73 1.09 -7.71 11.82
N TYR A 74 1.99 -8.57 12.27
CA TYR A 74 3.16 -8.98 11.49
C TYR A 74 2.79 -9.61 10.13
N PRO A 75 1.80 -10.52 10.03
CA PRO A 75 1.39 -11.09 8.74
C PRO A 75 0.95 -10.00 7.74
N LEU A 76 0.21 -8.99 8.19
CA LEU A 76 -0.20 -7.87 7.34
C LEU A 76 0.98 -7.03 6.86
N ALA A 77 1.98 -6.80 7.71
CA ALA A 77 3.20 -6.11 7.30
C ALA A 77 3.94 -6.88 6.20
N MET A 78 4.03 -8.21 6.33
CA MET A 78 4.66 -9.08 5.32
C MET A 78 3.87 -9.11 4.01
N LEU A 79 2.54 -9.21 4.05
CA LEU A 79 1.70 -9.10 2.86
C LEU A 79 1.87 -7.75 2.14
N ARG A 80 2.02 -6.64 2.89
CA ARG A 80 2.32 -5.32 2.30
C ARG A 80 3.73 -5.25 1.72
N ALA A 81 4.71 -5.91 2.32
CA ALA A 81 6.06 -5.99 1.77
C ALA A 81 6.07 -6.80 0.46
N GLU A 82 5.35 -7.93 0.44
CA GLU A 82 5.16 -8.74 -0.76
C GLU A 82 4.44 -7.97 -1.87
N ALA A 83 3.37 -7.23 -1.55
CA ALA A 83 2.68 -6.38 -2.52
C ALA A 83 3.64 -5.37 -3.17
N ARG A 84 4.51 -4.73 -2.36
CA ARG A 84 5.56 -3.81 -2.87
C ARG A 84 6.55 -4.54 -3.78
N ARG A 85 7.01 -5.73 -3.39
CA ARG A 85 7.90 -6.57 -4.19
C ARG A 85 7.28 -6.90 -5.55
N ARG A 86 6.02 -7.35 -5.58
CA ARG A 86 5.25 -7.66 -6.80
C ARG A 86 5.06 -6.44 -7.71
N ALA A 87 4.89 -5.27 -7.10
CA ALA A 87 4.80 -4.00 -7.82
C ALA A 87 6.17 -3.42 -8.26
N GLY A 88 7.27 -4.17 -8.12
CA GLY A 88 8.61 -3.74 -8.51
C GLY A 88 9.17 -2.59 -7.66
N LYS A 89 8.61 -2.33 -6.46
CA LYS A 89 9.12 -1.31 -5.55
C LYS A 89 10.30 -1.83 -4.77
N GLU A 90 11.27 -0.96 -4.53
CA GLU A 90 12.39 -1.29 -3.66
C GLU A 90 11.92 -1.53 -2.22
N LEU A 91 12.44 -2.62 -1.64
CA LEU A 91 12.32 -2.94 -0.24
C LEU A 91 13.63 -2.58 0.46
N THR A 92 13.54 -2.21 1.74
CA THR A 92 14.74 -2.11 2.58
C THR A 92 15.37 -3.48 2.75
N ASP A 93 16.68 -3.56 3.03
CA ASP A 93 17.34 -4.86 3.18
C ASP A 93 16.80 -5.66 4.38
N LEU A 94 16.37 -4.95 5.43
CA LEU A 94 15.67 -5.55 6.56
C LEU A 94 14.33 -6.16 6.14
N ASP A 95 13.52 -5.43 5.35
CA ASP A 95 12.23 -5.93 4.85
C ASP A 95 12.42 -7.10 3.90
N LYS A 96 13.44 -7.06 3.02
CA LYS A 96 13.79 -8.19 2.14
C LYS A 96 14.12 -9.45 2.94
N SER A 97 14.96 -9.33 3.97
CA SER A 97 15.34 -10.46 4.82
C SER A 97 14.14 -11.03 5.57
N ARG A 98 13.34 -10.17 6.22
CA ARG A 98 12.13 -10.59 6.94
C ARG A 98 11.11 -11.27 6.04
N LEU A 99 10.86 -10.68 4.87
CA LEU A 99 9.95 -11.24 3.88
C LEU A 99 10.48 -12.59 3.37
N GLY A 100 11.78 -12.71 3.08
CA GLY A 100 12.39 -13.96 2.65
C GLY A 100 12.18 -15.09 3.66
N ASN A 101 12.54 -14.87 4.92
CA ASN A 101 12.38 -15.86 6.00
C ASN A 101 10.90 -16.23 6.21
N TRP A 102 10.00 -15.24 6.12
CA TRP A 102 8.58 -15.47 6.29
C TRP A 102 7.97 -16.30 5.14
N LEU A 103 8.38 -16.03 3.89
CA LEU A 103 7.99 -16.84 2.73
C LEU A 103 8.52 -18.27 2.81
N GLU A 104 9.75 -18.44 3.32
CA GLU A 104 10.34 -19.76 3.56
C GLU A 104 9.54 -20.54 4.62
N MET A 105 9.22 -19.91 5.75
CA MET A 105 8.36 -20.52 6.79
C MET A 105 7.00 -20.95 6.24
N LEU A 106 6.29 -20.08 5.50
CA LEU A 106 4.99 -20.44 4.91
C LEU A 106 5.10 -21.64 3.96
N LYS A 107 6.22 -21.74 3.24
CA LYS A 107 6.48 -22.85 2.32
C LYS A 107 6.79 -24.14 3.08
N GLU A 108 7.64 -24.08 4.09
CA GLU A 108 8.04 -25.24 4.91
C GLU A 108 6.86 -25.82 5.69
N GLU A 109 6.03 -24.96 6.27
CA GLU A 109 4.85 -25.37 7.03
C GLU A 109 3.64 -25.68 6.14
N ASN A 110 3.76 -25.48 4.82
CA ASN A 110 2.65 -25.55 3.86
C ASN A 110 1.42 -24.75 4.35
N ALA A 111 1.67 -23.52 4.80
CA ALA A 111 0.69 -22.64 5.41
C ALA A 111 0.35 -21.45 4.50
N VAL A 112 -0.80 -20.83 4.79
CA VAL A 112 -1.26 -19.57 4.19
C VAL A 112 -1.81 -18.65 5.27
N VAL A 113 -1.87 -17.36 4.99
CA VAL A 113 -2.43 -16.36 5.90
C VAL A 113 -3.94 -16.32 5.79
N HIS A 114 -4.62 -16.45 6.92
CA HIS A 114 -6.04 -16.20 7.07
C HIS A 114 -6.26 -14.95 7.93
N TYR A 115 -7.35 -14.23 7.69
CA TYR A 115 -7.77 -13.11 8.52
C TYR A 115 -9.21 -13.30 8.99
N ASP A 116 -9.39 -13.26 10.29
CA ASP A 116 -10.66 -13.32 11.00
C ASP A 116 -10.81 -12.08 11.90
N PRO A 117 -11.65 -11.10 11.54
CA PRO A 117 -11.82 -9.87 12.32
C PRO A 117 -12.47 -10.08 13.69
N GLU A 118 -13.04 -11.26 13.97
CA GLU A 118 -13.70 -11.56 15.25
C GLU A 118 -12.72 -12.09 16.31
N THR A 119 -11.48 -12.40 15.92
CA THR A 119 -10.41 -12.85 16.83
C THR A 119 -9.56 -11.68 17.33
N GLU A 120 -8.96 -11.83 18.52
CA GLU A 120 -8.10 -10.81 19.13
C GLU A 120 -6.82 -10.55 18.30
N GLU A 121 -6.28 -11.60 17.68
CA GLU A 121 -5.06 -11.51 16.87
C GLU A 121 -5.34 -11.05 15.43
N GLY A 122 -6.55 -11.33 14.93
CA GLY A 122 -6.98 -11.05 13.57
C GLY A 122 -6.38 -11.99 12.52
N PHE A 123 -5.05 -12.13 12.49
CA PHE A 123 -4.33 -12.89 11.48
C PHE A 123 -3.80 -14.22 12.01
N HIS A 124 -4.01 -15.27 11.21
CA HIS A 124 -3.65 -16.65 11.54
C HIS A 124 -2.88 -17.30 10.40
N TYR A 125 -2.01 -18.26 10.72
CA TYR A 125 -1.45 -19.18 9.73
C TYR A 125 -2.27 -20.46 9.76
N VAL A 126 -2.82 -20.84 8.61
CA VAL A 126 -3.64 -22.05 8.47
C VAL A 126 -3.04 -22.98 7.43
N PRO A 127 -3.21 -24.31 7.56
CA PRO A 127 -2.76 -25.25 6.55
C PRO A 127 -3.40 -24.93 5.20
N ARG A 128 -2.59 -24.93 4.14
CA ARG A 128 -3.02 -24.68 2.77
C ARG A 128 -4.14 -25.65 2.36
N GLN A 129 -5.22 -25.11 1.81
CA GLN A 129 -6.37 -25.87 1.32
C GLN A 129 -6.43 -25.91 -0.21
N PRO A 130 -7.19 -26.85 -0.81
CA PRO A 130 -7.48 -26.80 -2.23
C PRO A 130 -8.11 -25.46 -2.64
N GLY A 131 -7.50 -24.77 -3.60
CA GLY A 131 -7.92 -23.43 -4.06
C GLY A 131 -7.05 -22.27 -3.55
N ASP A 132 -6.18 -22.52 -2.58
CA ASP A 132 -5.17 -21.55 -2.13
C ASP A 132 -3.97 -21.54 -3.08
N ASP A 133 -4.06 -20.71 -4.11
CA ASP A 133 -3.07 -20.55 -5.19
C ASP A 133 -1.95 -19.54 -4.87
N ASP A 134 -2.00 -18.91 -3.70
CA ASP A 134 -1.06 -17.84 -3.30
C ASP A 134 -0.76 -17.88 -1.78
N LEU A 135 -0.34 -16.76 -1.18
CA LEU A 135 0.06 -16.63 0.22
C LEU A 135 -1.10 -16.53 1.21
N ILE A 136 -2.34 -16.40 0.73
CA ILE A 136 -3.52 -16.19 1.57
C ILE A 136 -4.56 -17.27 1.37
N HIS A 137 -5.33 -17.54 2.42
CA HIS A 137 -6.61 -18.21 2.31
C HIS A 137 -7.67 -17.19 1.89
N ARG A 138 -8.06 -17.23 0.60
CA ARG A 138 -8.93 -16.19 0.03
C ARG A 138 -10.32 -16.22 0.68
N PRO A 139 -10.85 -15.08 1.16
CA PRO A 139 -12.22 -15.02 1.62
C PRO A 139 -13.20 -15.20 0.44
N ALA A 140 -14.38 -15.77 0.71
CA ALA A 140 -15.42 -15.91 -0.30
C ALA A 140 -15.86 -14.56 -0.92
N ARG A 141 -15.72 -13.47 -0.17
CA ARG A 141 -15.99 -12.10 -0.63
C ARG A 141 -14.92 -11.15 -0.13
N LYS A 142 -14.42 -10.28 -1.01
CA LYS A 142 -13.53 -9.18 -0.62
C LYS A 142 -14.29 -8.18 0.24
N THR A 143 -13.74 -7.82 1.39
CA THR A 143 -14.33 -6.84 2.31
C THR A 143 -13.64 -5.48 2.27
N THR A 144 -12.56 -5.33 1.49
CA THR A 144 -11.86 -4.05 1.30
C THR A 144 -12.82 -2.90 0.93
N PRO A 145 -12.84 -1.79 1.68
CA PRO A 145 -13.88 -0.76 1.61
C PRO A 145 -13.79 0.16 0.38
N ARG A 146 -12.65 0.15 -0.31
CA ARG A 146 -12.45 0.87 -1.59
C ARG A 146 -11.74 -0.09 -2.51
N PRO A 147 -12.21 -0.49 -3.69
CA PRO A 147 -11.39 -1.29 -4.59
C PRO A 147 -10.13 -0.51 -5.01
N ASN A 148 -9.09 -1.22 -5.47
CA ASN A 148 -7.96 -0.59 -6.12
C ASN A 148 -8.46 0.11 -7.38
N ALA A 149 -8.54 1.44 -7.35
CA ALA A 149 -9.11 2.23 -8.46
C ALA A 149 -8.29 2.21 -9.75
N ASP A 150 -7.27 1.35 -9.85
CA ASP A 150 -6.49 1.09 -11.07
C ASP A 150 -7.04 -0.14 -11.85
N LYS A 151 -8.14 -0.76 -11.37
CA LYS A 151 -8.87 -1.86 -12.04
C LYS A 151 -10.25 -1.43 -12.60
N GLU A 152 -10.48 -0.13 -12.84
CA GLU A 152 -11.61 0.34 -13.66
C GLU A 152 -11.19 0.56 -15.12
#